data_AF-A0A3A0DFB3-F1
#
_entry.id   AF-A0A3A0DFB3-F1
#
_cell.length_a   1.000
_cell.length_b   1.000
_cell.length_c   1.000
_cell.angle_alpha   90.00
_cell.angle_beta   90.00
_cell.angle_gamma   90.00
#
_symmetry.space_group_name_H-M   'P 1'
#
loop_
_entity.id
_entity.type
_entity.pdbx_description
1 polymer ?
#
loop_
_entity_poly.entity_id
_entity_poly.type
_entity_poly.pdbx_seq_one_letter_code
_entity_poly.pdbx_strand_id
1 'polypeptide(L)'
;MPLAALALVGWHAQAGYALEIVAIEEHWELRVGLPESDSSSPQVSMVMSPTGTLAGEFFVFTLNHHSVPAWAPGGLQVQRWNADQVVDSKIGPQEDALHHANETVTWVQRLSLSQGQLTFEILGGQSDSWGAFGGQGHLRFAVASQLDSLNGYRPAISLSESGISFGGNRVASLTLKKLRWTDSNGVNYELNAPIDVDADLDP
;
A
#
# COMPACT_ATOMS: atom_id res chain seq x y z
N MET A 1 67.05 13.20 29.26
CA MET A 1 66.06 13.77 28.32
C MET A 1 65.04 12.68 28.00
N PRO A 2 63.77 12.78 28.41
CA PRO A 2 62.76 11.80 28.00
C PRO A 2 61.96 12.32 26.80
N LEU A 3 61.86 11.51 25.74
CA LEU A 3 60.90 11.67 24.65
C LEU A 3 59.52 11.23 25.15
N ALA A 4 58.55 12.14 25.14
CA ALA A 4 57.14 11.81 25.35
C ALA A 4 56.50 11.52 23.98
N ALA A 5 55.99 10.29 23.81
CA ALA A 5 55.28 9.86 22.62
C ALA A 5 53.86 10.45 22.61
N LEU A 6 53.51 11.15 21.54
CA LEU A 6 52.18 11.72 21.31
C LEU A 6 51.29 10.64 20.69
N ALA A 7 50.27 10.17 21.43
CA ALA A 7 49.27 9.25 20.91
C ALA A 7 48.18 10.03 20.15
N LEU A 8 48.10 9.84 18.84
CA LEU A 8 47.01 10.34 18.00
C LEU A 8 45.77 9.44 18.21
N VAL A 9 44.75 9.98 18.85
CA VAL A 9 43.43 9.34 18.93
C VAL A 9 42.72 9.58 17.60
N GLY A 10 42.71 8.56 16.73
CA GLY A 10 41.97 8.59 15.47
C GLY A 10 40.47 8.49 15.71
N TRP A 11 39.74 9.59 15.46
CA TRP A 11 38.29 9.59 15.41
C TRP A 11 37.83 8.78 14.20
N HIS A 12 37.23 7.62 14.45
CA HIS A 12 36.52 6.90 13.40
C HIS A 12 35.13 7.53 13.29
N ALA A 13 34.91 8.31 12.23
CA ALA A 13 33.56 8.66 11.82
C ALA A 13 32.87 7.36 11.42
N GLN A 14 31.89 6.91 12.21
CA GLN A 14 30.98 5.87 11.75
C GLN A 14 30.15 6.49 10.63
N ALA A 15 30.36 6.02 9.40
CA ALA A 15 29.45 6.30 8.32
C ALA A 15 28.08 5.72 8.71
N GLY A 16 27.10 6.58 8.96
CA GLY A 16 25.71 6.14 9.08
C GLY A 16 25.28 5.57 7.74
N TYR A 17 25.02 4.27 7.68
CA TYR A 17 24.40 3.68 6.51
C TYR A 17 22.97 4.22 6.44
N ALA A 18 22.56 4.72 5.27
CA ALA A 18 21.18 5.09 5.03
C ALA A 18 20.30 3.86 5.21
N LEU A 19 19.16 4.02 5.91
CA LEU A 19 18.19 2.95 6.12
C LEU A 19 17.72 2.40 4.77
N GLU A 20 17.94 1.13 4.48
CA GLU A 20 17.46 0.50 3.25
C GLU A 20 16.08 -0.11 3.52
N ILE A 21 15.03 0.52 2.98
CA ILE A 21 13.65 0.07 3.20
C ILE A 21 13.33 -1.05 2.22
N VAL A 22 12.88 -2.20 2.71
CA VAL A 22 12.57 -3.38 1.88
C VAL A 22 11.10 -3.80 1.92
N ALA A 23 10.31 -3.26 2.84
CA ALA A 23 8.86 -3.44 2.83
C ALA A 23 8.12 -2.20 3.33
N ILE A 24 6.95 -1.95 2.74
CA ILE A 24 5.99 -0.92 3.14
C ILE A 24 4.62 -1.58 3.30
N GLU A 25 3.88 -1.20 4.33
CA GLU A 25 2.51 -1.62 4.57
C GLU A 25 1.61 -0.44 4.92
N GLU A 26 0.47 -0.36 4.25
CA GLU A 26 -0.58 0.60 4.53
C GLU A 26 -1.80 -0.11 5.09
N HIS A 27 -2.20 0.26 6.31
CA HIS A 27 -3.37 -0.29 6.99
C HIS A 27 -4.56 0.64 6.79
N TRP A 28 -5.54 0.19 6.01
CA TRP A 28 -6.69 0.98 5.63
C TRP A 28 -7.98 0.55 6.35
N GLU A 29 -8.85 1.52 6.59
CA GLU A 29 -10.21 1.32 7.10
C GLU A 29 -11.19 2.10 6.23
N LEU A 30 -12.23 1.43 5.75
CA LEU A 30 -13.40 2.01 5.09
C LEU A 30 -14.62 1.76 5.99
N ARG A 31 -15.32 2.83 6.39
CA ARG A 31 -16.61 2.75 7.09
C ARG A 31 -17.72 3.09 6.13
N VAL A 32 -18.54 2.11 5.80
CA VAL A 32 -19.69 2.25 4.90
C VAL A 32 -20.91 2.62 5.74
N GLY A 33 -21.63 3.68 5.37
CA GLY A 33 -22.89 4.06 6.01
C GLY A 33 -24.05 3.20 5.52
N LEU A 34 -24.50 3.42 4.29
CA LEU A 34 -25.60 2.68 3.68
C LEU A 34 -25.27 2.33 2.22
N PRO A 35 -24.78 1.11 1.94
CA PRO A 35 -24.47 0.71 0.57
C PRO A 35 -25.74 0.57 -0.28
N GLU A 36 -25.58 0.51 -1.59
CA GLU A 36 -26.62 0.16 -2.56
C GLU A 36 -26.06 -0.91 -3.49
N SER A 37 -26.48 -2.15 -3.24
CA SER A 37 -26.01 -3.34 -3.95
C SER A 37 -26.32 -3.28 -5.44
N ASP A 38 -27.50 -2.79 -5.79
CA ASP A 38 -28.00 -2.73 -7.18
C ASP A 38 -27.15 -1.84 -8.09
N SER A 39 -26.49 -0.83 -7.51
CA SER A 39 -25.54 0.04 -8.21
C SER A 39 -24.07 -0.23 -7.85
N SER A 40 -23.80 -1.23 -6.99
CA SER A 40 -22.47 -1.50 -6.42
C SER A 40 -21.82 -0.24 -5.83
N SER A 41 -22.54 0.45 -4.96
CA SER A 41 -22.11 1.70 -4.34
C SER A 41 -21.89 1.52 -2.84
N PRO A 42 -20.79 2.02 -2.25
CA PRO A 42 -19.73 2.84 -2.85
C PRO A 42 -18.68 2.02 -3.62
N GLN A 43 -17.97 2.65 -4.54
CA GLN A 43 -16.79 2.09 -5.23
C GLN A 43 -15.54 2.83 -4.75
N VAL A 44 -14.49 2.08 -4.41
CA VAL A 44 -13.26 2.64 -3.85
C VAL A 44 -12.08 2.17 -4.68
N SER A 45 -11.12 3.07 -4.92
CA SER A 45 -9.85 2.76 -5.58
C SER A 45 -8.71 3.22 -4.68
N MET A 46 -7.71 2.35 -4.51
CA MET A 46 -6.55 2.58 -3.67
C MET A 46 -5.29 2.44 -4.50
N VAL A 47 -4.39 3.40 -4.42
CA VAL A 47 -3.17 3.46 -5.22
C VAL A 47 -1.96 3.28 -4.32
N MET A 48 -0.95 2.55 -4.80
CA MET A 48 0.34 2.42 -4.12
C MET A 48 1.47 2.40 -5.15
N SER A 49 2.45 3.29 -4.99
CA SER A 49 3.61 3.40 -5.90
C SER A 49 4.93 3.14 -5.15
N PRO A 50 5.79 2.21 -5.63
CA PRO A 50 7.08 1.92 -5.01
C PRO A 50 8.08 3.09 -5.09
N THR A 51 7.91 4.00 -6.06
CA THR A 51 8.88 5.07 -6.36
C THR A 51 8.32 6.48 -6.15
N GLY A 52 7.14 6.60 -5.54
CA GLY A 52 6.55 7.91 -5.24
C GLY A 52 6.09 8.69 -6.48
N THR A 53 5.81 8.00 -7.59
CA THR A 53 5.28 8.60 -8.82
C THR A 53 4.42 7.61 -9.59
N LEU A 54 3.46 8.10 -10.37
CA LEU A 54 2.64 7.29 -11.27
C LEU A 54 3.23 7.17 -12.69
N ALA A 55 4.37 7.83 -12.97
CA ALA A 55 5.01 7.77 -14.29
C ALA A 55 5.69 6.42 -14.59
N GLY A 56 5.80 5.55 -13.59
CA GLY A 56 6.39 4.21 -13.70
C GLY A 56 5.43 3.14 -13.21
N GLU A 57 5.98 2.11 -12.57
CA GLU A 57 5.18 1.03 -11.98
C GLU A 57 4.35 1.55 -10.80
N PHE A 58 3.05 1.23 -10.76
CA PHE A 58 2.21 1.37 -9.57
C PHE A 58 1.10 0.33 -9.57
N PHE A 59 0.42 0.21 -8.43
CA PHE A 59 -0.65 -0.76 -8.24
C PHE A 59 -1.93 -0.07 -7.82
N VAL A 60 -3.06 -0.58 -8.33
CA VAL A 60 -4.40 -0.13 -7.96
C VAL A 60 -5.15 -1.30 -7.35
N PHE A 61 -5.77 -1.09 -6.19
CA PHE A 61 -6.72 -2.02 -5.59
C PHE A 61 -8.11 -1.40 -5.63
N THR A 62 -9.05 -2.06 -6.30
CA THR A 62 -10.45 -1.65 -6.38
C THR A 62 -11.31 -2.50 -5.45
N LEU A 63 -12.20 -1.83 -4.73
CA LEU A 63 -13.25 -2.46 -3.91
C LEU A 63 -14.63 -2.17 -4.50
N ASN A 64 -15.49 -3.18 -4.43
CA ASN A 64 -16.88 -3.18 -4.86
C ASN A 64 -17.09 -2.88 -6.36
N HIS A 65 -16.06 -3.07 -7.17
CA HIS A 65 -16.14 -3.07 -8.63
C HIS A 65 -14.86 -3.62 -9.26
N HIS A 66 -14.98 -4.06 -10.51
CA HIS A 66 -13.86 -4.29 -11.43
C HIS A 66 -13.90 -3.27 -12.55
N SER A 67 -12.75 -2.86 -13.06
CA SER A 67 -12.66 -1.97 -14.24
C SER A 67 -11.82 -2.55 -15.39
N VAL A 68 -11.16 -3.70 -15.17
CA VAL A 68 -10.33 -4.38 -16.16
C VAL A 68 -10.71 -5.87 -16.24
N PRO A 69 -10.77 -6.49 -17.44
CA PRO A 69 -10.69 -5.88 -18.77
C PRO A 69 -11.98 -5.14 -19.17
N ALA A 70 -13.05 -5.33 -18.42
CA ALA A 70 -14.32 -4.64 -18.58
C ALA A 70 -14.90 -4.37 -17.20
N TRP A 71 -15.80 -3.38 -17.14
CA TRP A 71 -16.50 -3.07 -15.91
C TRP A 71 -17.37 -4.24 -15.46
N ALA A 72 -17.32 -4.54 -14.16
CA ALA A 72 -18.24 -5.45 -13.50
C ALA A 72 -18.64 -4.90 -12.11
N PRO A 73 -19.90 -5.07 -11.69
CA PRO A 73 -20.36 -4.66 -10.36
C PRO A 73 -19.77 -5.57 -9.28
N GLY A 74 -19.52 -5.01 -8.10
CA GLY A 74 -19.10 -5.76 -6.92
C GLY A 74 -17.65 -6.25 -6.95
N GLY A 75 -17.30 -7.02 -5.92
CA GLY A 75 -16.04 -7.74 -5.84
C GLY A 75 -14.79 -6.92 -5.56
N LEU A 76 -13.64 -7.57 -5.77
CA LEU A 76 -12.31 -7.06 -5.45
C LEU A 76 -11.37 -7.27 -6.63
N GLN A 77 -10.56 -6.28 -6.99
CA GLN A 77 -9.56 -6.43 -8.04
C GLN A 77 -8.27 -5.69 -7.72
N VAL A 78 -7.14 -6.27 -8.12
CA VAL A 78 -5.85 -5.57 -8.17
C VAL A 78 -5.41 -5.40 -9.61
N GLN A 79 -4.76 -4.28 -9.90
CA GLN A 79 -4.24 -3.92 -11.21
C GLN A 79 -2.79 -3.48 -11.06
N ARG A 80 -1.97 -3.86 -12.05
CA ARG A 80 -0.60 -3.40 -12.20
C ARG A 80 -0.56 -2.45 -13.38
N TRP A 81 0.00 -1.27 -13.15
CA TRP A 81 0.12 -0.22 -14.14
C TRP A 81 1.57 0.15 -14.37
N ASN A 82 1.87 0.59 -15.58
CA ASN A 82 3.10 1.28 -15.91
C ASN A 82 2.73 2.56 -16.68
N ALA A 83 2.96 3.71 -16.05
CA ALA A 83 2.45 4.99 -16.55
C ALA A 83 0.93 4.93 -16.79
N ASP A 84 0.47 5.22 -18.01
CA ASP A 84 -0.94 5.25 -18.37
C ASP A 84 -1.49 3.89 -18.86
N GLN A 85 -0.71 2.82 -18.75
CA GLN A 85 -1.09 1.51 -19.26
C GLN A 85 -1.34 0.49 -18.16
N VAL A 86 -2.50 -0.15 -18.18
CA VAL A 86 -2.74 -1.38 -17.42
C VAL A 86 -1.92 -2.50 -18.04
N VAL A 87 -0.98 -3.04 -17.27
CA VAL A 87 -0.11 -4.15 -17.67
C VAL A 87 -0.75 -5.50 -17.35
N ASP A 88 -1.36 -5.62 -16.18
CA ASP A 88 -1.98 -6.86 -15.70
C ASP A 88 -3.09 -6.57 -14.68
N SER A 89 -4.01 -7.52 -14.49
CA SER A 89 -5.08 -7.43 -13.49
C SER A 89 -5.45 -8.79 -12.92
N LYS A 90 -5.85 -8.83 -11.66
CA LYS A 90 -6.33 -10.04 -10.99
C LYS A 90 -7.58 -9.74 -10.19
N ILE A 91 -8.56 -10.62 -10.31
CA ILE A 91 -9.83 -10.55 -9.59
C ILE A 91 -9.75 -11.48 -8.36
N GLY A 92 -10.25 -11.00 -7.23
CA GLY A 92 -10.37 -11.79 -6.01
C GLY A 92 -11.53 -12.78 -6.08
N PRO A 93 -11.59 -13.78 -5.19
CA PRO A 93 -12.69 -14.75 -5.18
C PRO A 93 -14.02 -14.15 -4.71
N GLN A 94 -14.01 -12.97 -4.10
CA GLN A 94 -15.20 -12.24 -3.71
C GLN A 94 -15.68 -11.37 -4.88
N GLU A 95 -16.90 -11.64 -5.35
CA GLU A 95 -17.51 -10.94 -6.49
C GLU A 95 -18.81 -10.20 -6.12
N ASP A 96 -19.38 -10.48 -4.93
CA ASP A 96 -20.59 -9.82 -4.47
C ASP A 96 -20.40 -8.31 -4.23
N ALA A 97 -21.49 -7.55 -4.27
CA ALA A 97 -21.48 -6.15 -3.89
C ALA A 97 -21.51 -5.97 -2.36
N LEU A 98 -21.01 -4.83 -1.87
CA LEU A 98 -21.25 -4.37 -0.50
C LEU A 98 -22.76 -4.28 -0.25
N HIS A 99 -23.22 -4.86 0.85
CA HIS A 99 -24.66 -4.96 1.16
C HIS A 99 -25.00 -4.80 2.64
N HIS A 100 -24.00 -4.61 3.51
CA HIS A 100 -24.23 -4.37 4.94
C HIS A 100 -24.15 -2.89 5.30
N ALA A 101 -25.21 -2.37 5.93
CA ALA A 101 -25.20 -1.01 6.49
C ALA A 101 -24.27 -0.92 7.71
N ASN A 102 -23.58 0.21 7.85
CA ASN A 102 -22.61 0.48 8.92
C ASN A 102 -21.43 -0.50 8.99
N GLU A 103 -21.13 -1.23 7.89
CA GLU A 103 -20.01 -2.17 7.89
C GLU A 103 -18.66 -1.43 7.88
N THR A 104 -17.67 -2.04 8.54
CA THR A 104 -16.28 -1.58 8.52
C THR A 104 -15.44 -2.59 7.76
N VAL A 105 -14.85 -2.14 6.66
CA VAL A 105 -13.92 -2.93 5.86
C VAL A 105 -12.50 -2.53 6.23
N THR A 106 -11.66 -3.50 6.58
CA THR A 106 -10.23 -3.25 6.89
C THR A 106 -9.34 -4.13 6.02
N TRP A 107 -8.15 -3.65 5.65
CA TRP A 107 -7.15 -4.43 4.91
C TRP A 107 -5.75 -3.82 5.04
N VAL A 108 -4.75 -4.56 4.56
CA VAL A 108 -3.37 -4.08 4.39
C VAL A 108 -2.98 -4.15 2.91
N GLN A 109 -2.48 -3.05 2.37
CA GLN A 109 -1.72 -3.03 1.11
C GLN A 109 -0.24 -3.14 1.43
N ARG A 110 0.46 -4.08 0.81
CA ARG A 110 1.89 -4.30 1.06
C ARG A 110 2.70 -4.24 -0.21
N LEU A 111 3.79 -3.47 -0.16
CA LEU A 111 4.93 -3.60 -1.06
C LEU A 111 6.07 -4.30 -0.32
N SER A 112 6.75 -5.21 -1.01
CA SER A 112 8.00 -5.79 -0.52
C SER A 112 8.96 -6.04 -1.66
N LEU A 113 10.25 -5.89 -1.37
CA LEU A 113 11.34 -6.10 -2.29
C LEU A 113 12.26 -7.17 -1.74
N SER A 114 12.49 -8.23 -2.51
CA SER A 114 13.42 -9.29 -2.13
C SER A 114 13.95 -9.98 -3.39
N GLN A 115 15.26 -10.23 -3.43
CA GLN A 115 15.90 -10.99 -4.52
C GLN A 115 15.58 -10.43 -5.92
N GLY A 116 15.55 -9.10 -6.08
CA GLY A 116 15.22 -8.44 -7.35
C GLY A 116 13.75 -8.58 -7.78
N GLN A 117 12.86 -8.97 -6.86
CA GLN A 117 11.43 -9.09 -7.10
C GLN A 117 10.66 -8.09 -6.23
N LEU A 118 9.87 -7.25 -6.88
CA LEU A 118 8.86 -6.40 -6.25
C LEU A 118 7.55 -7.18 -6.13
N THR A 119 7.00 -7.26 -4.92
CA THR A 119 5.71 -7.90 -4.64
C THR A 119 4.74 -6.84 -4.14
N PHE A 120 3.55 -6.80 -4.75
CA PHE A 120 2.38 -6.08 -4.24
C PHE A 120 1.31 -7.09 -3.82
N GLU A 121 0.69 -6.92 -2.66
CA GLU A 121 -0.38 -7.80 -2.21
C GLU A 121 -1.38 -7.14 -1.25
N ILE A 122 -2.60 -7.68 -1.24
CA ILE A 122 -3.64 -7.40 -0.24
C ILE A 122 -3.63 -8.48 0.83
N LEU A 123 -3.56 -8.06 2.09
CA LEU A 123 -3.45 -8.94 3.26
C LEU A 123 -4.50 -8.58 4.31
N GLY A 124 -4.91 -9.59 5.09
CA GLY A 124 -5.69 -9.40 6.32
C GLY A 124 -7.02 -8.67 6.14
N GLY A 125 -7.61 -8.76 4.96
CA GLY A 125 -8.88 -8.12 4.63
C GLY A 125 -10.04 -8.69 5.45
N GLN A 126 -10.92 -7.83 5.97
CA GLN A 126 -12.14 -8.22 6.68
C GLN A 126 -13.29 -7.29 6.30
N SER A 127 -14.48 -7.85 6.09
CA SER A 127 -15.75 -7.16 5.79
C SER A 127 -16.92 -8.04 6.22
N ASP A 128 -18.06 -7.44 6.55
CA ASP A 128 -19.29 -8.18 6.81
C ASP A 128 -19.86 -8.78 5.51
N SER A 129 -19.77 -8.04 4.40
CA SER A 129 -20.22 -8.48 3.07
C SER A 129 -19.37 -9.61 2.47
N TRP A 130 -18.06 -9.61 2.71
CA TRP A 130 -17.11 -10.51 2.02
C TRP A 130 -16.42 -11.52 2.94
N GLY A 131 -16.57 -11.38 4.25
CA GLY A 131 -15.77 -12.11 5.22
C GLY A 131 -14.28 -11.75 5.12
N ALA A 132 -13.43 -12.76 5.31
CA ALA A 132 -11.99 -12.60 5.19
C ALA A 132 -11.54 -12.61 3.71
N PHE A 133 -10.68 -11.67 3.33
CA PHE A 133 -10.09 -11.60 1.98
C PHE A 133 -8.59 -11.23 2.03
N GLY A 134 -7.90 -11.47 0.92
CA GLY A 134 -6.45 -11.27 0.84
C GLY A 134 -5.64 -12.37 1.55
N GLY A 135 -4.34 -12.46 1.22
CA GLY A 135 -3.41 -13.44 1.78
C GLY A 135 -3.36 -14.82 1.11
N GLN A 136 -4.35 -15.19 0.28
CA GLN A 136 -4.32 -16.46 -0.49
C GLN A 136 -3.60 -16.34 -1.84
N GLY A 137 -3.06 -15.16 -2.17
CA GLY A 137 -2.32 -14.90 -3.42
C GLY A 137 -3.16 -14.52 -4.64
N HIS A 138 -4.51 -14.51 -4.55
CA HIS A 138 -5.38 -14.03 -5.64
C HIS A 138 -5.19 -12.54 -5.92
N LEU A 139 -5.06 -11.73 -4.87
CA LEU A 139 -4.84 -10.28 -4.93
C LEU A 139 -3.35 -9.95 -4.73
N ARG A 140 -2.48 -10.54 -5.57
CA ARG A 140 -1.02 -10.39 -5.47
C ARG A 140 -0.33 -10.32 -6.83
N PHE A 141 0.65 -9.43 -6.97
CA PHE A 141 1.64 -9.44 -8.06
C PHE A 141 3.03 -9.71 -7.52
N ALA A 142 3.86 -10.35 -8.33
CA ALA A 142 5.28 -10.55 -8.07
C ALA A 142 6.02 -10.36 -9.40
N VAL A 143 6.83 -9.30 -9.49
CA VAL A 143 7.39 -8.82 -10.75
C VAL A 143 8.89 -8.57 -10.59
N ALA A 144 9.66 -8.88 -11.64
CA ALA A 144 11.08 -8.54 -11.64
C ALA A 144 11.25 -7.01 -11.54
N SER A 145 12.20 -6.56 -10.73
CA SER A 145 12.45 -5.16 -10.44
C SER A 145 13.95 -4.87 -10.45
N GLN A 146 14.30 -3.65 -10.85
CA GLN A 146 15.65 -3.11 -10.72
C GLN A 146 15.80 -2.19 -9.50
N LEU A 147 14.76 -2.06 -8.68
CA LEU A 147 14.85 -1.34 -7.43
C LEU A 147 15.77 -2.10 -6.47
N ASP A 148 16.67 -1.37 -5.83
CA ASP A 148 17.48 -1.88 -4.72
C ASP A 148 16.75 -1.69 -3.38
N SER A 149 15.91 -0.67 -3.26
CA SER A 149 15.11 -0.40 -2.06
C SER A 149 13.80 0.33 -2.38
N LEU A 150 12.96 0.50 -1.35
CA LEU A 150 11.70 1.26 -1.37
C LEU A 150 11.84 2.66 -0.75
N ASN A 151 13.07 3.20 -0.63
CA ASN A 151 13.30 4.56 -0.11
C ASN A 151 12.65 5.66 -0.98
N GLY A 152 12.33 5.35 -2.24
CA GLY A 152 11.57 6.22 -3.13
C GLY A 152 10.07 6.26 -2.81
N TYR A 153 9.56 5.41 -1.91
CA TYR A 153 8.16 5.40 -1.54
C TYR A 153 7.72 6.75 -0.98
N ARG A 154 6.52 7.21 -1.36
CA ARG A 154 5.92 8.44 -0.84
C ARG A 154 4.45 8.17 -0.48
N PRO A 155 4.09 8.17 0.82
CA PRO A 155 2.70 7.99 1.27
C PRO A 155 1.75 9.02 0.66
N ALA A 156 2.27 10.21 0.34
CA ALA A 156 1.55 11.28 -0.35
C ALA A 156 0.78 10.79 -1.58
N ILE A 157 1.41 9.95 -2.40
CA ILE A 157 0.79 9.41 -3.63
C ILE A 157 -0.39 8.52 -3.28
N SER A 158 -0.24 7.61 -2.31
CA SER A 158 -1.35 6.77 -1.90
C SER A 158 -2.50 7.61 -1.33
N LEU A 159 -2.20 8.64 -0.54
CA LEU A 159 -3.21 9.52 0.06
C LEU A 159 -3.91 10.41 -0.98
N SER A 160 -3.21 10.93 -1.99
CA SER A 160 -3.79 11.82 -3.00
C SER A 160 -4.53 11.08 -4.11
N GLU A 161 -4.08 9.86 -4.44
CA GLU A 161 -4.60 9.09 -5.58
C GLU A 161 -5.59 8.00 -5.16
N SER A 162 -5.77 7.76 -3.86
CA SER A 162 -6.79 6.85 -3.35
C SER A 162 -8.06 7.60 -2.96
N GLY A 163 -9.21 6.97 -3.18
CA GLY A 163 -10.48 7.60 -2.83
C GLY A 163 -11.71 6.82 -3.24
N ILE A 164 -12.86 7.44 -2.97
CA ILE A 164 -14.17 6.91 -3.33
C ILE A 164 -14.49 7.41 -4.74
N SER A 165 -14.44 6.52 -5.72
CA SER A 165 -14.69 6.86 -7.13
C SER A 165 -16.17 7.02 -7.45
N PHE A 166 -17.05 6.33 -6.72
CA PHE A 166 -18.49 6.42 -6.87
C PHE A 166 -19.22 6.22 -5.53
N GLY A 167 -20.29 7.00 -5.29
CA GLY A 167 -21.13 6.82 -4.10
C GLY A 167 -20.57 7.35 -2.79
N GLY A 168 -19.77 8.42 -2.81
CA GLY A 168 -19.14 9.01 -1.61
C GLY A 168 -20.11 9.35 -0.47
N ASN A 169 -21.36 9.71 -0.78
CA ASN A 169 -22.41 9.98 0.22
C ASN A 169 -22.84 8.73 1.02
N ARG A 170 -22.38 7.54 0.63
CA ARG A 170 -22.61 6.27 1.34
C ARG A 170 -21.44 5.87 2.22
N VAL A 171 -20.36 6.65 2.26
CA VAL A 171 -19.16 6.38 3.05
C VAL A 171 -19.11 7.35 4.23
N ALA A 172 -18.91 6.81 5.42
CA ALA A 172 -18.68 7.61 6.62
C ALA A 172 -17.21 8.06 6.70
N SER A 173 -16.26 7.18 6.39
CA SER A 173 -14.84 7.51 6.31
C SER A 173 -14.06 6.50 5.47
N LEU A 174 -13.00 6.96 4.83
CA LEU A 174 -11.90 6.15 4.31
C LEU A 174 -10.62 6.69 4.94
N THR A 175 -9.84 5.85 5.61
CA THR A 175 -8.72 6.32 6.45
C THR A 175 -7.55 5.37 6.39
N LEU A 176 -6.36 5.91 6.10
CA LEU A 176 -5.08 5.24 6.35
C LEU A 176 -4.81 5.30 7.85
N LYS A 177 -5.00 4.19 8.54
CA LYS A 177 -4.87 4.10 10.01
C LYS A 177 -3.43 4.06 10.47
N LYS A 178 -2.58 3.38 9.70
CA LYS A 178 -1.18 3.14 10.04
C LYS A 178 -0.36 2.90 8.79
N LEU A 179 0.83 3.45 8.76
CA LEU A 179 1.90 3.13 7.82
C LEU A 179 2.99 2.39 8.58
N ARG A 180 3.46 1.26 8.05
CA ARG A 180 4.59 0.50 8.61
C ARG A 180 5.63 0.27 7.54
N TRP A 181 6.91 0.34 7.90
CA TRP A 181 8.00 -0.06 7.01
C TRP A 181 9.01 -0.94 7.73
N THR A 182 9.67 -1.80 6.96
CA THR A 182 10.71 -2.71 7.43
C THR A 182 12.00 -2.43 6.68
N ASP A 183 13.10 -2.29 7.42
CA ASP A 183 14.44 -2.13 6.83
C ASP A 183 15.07 -3.49 6.45
N SER A 184 16.21 -3.45 5.77
CA SER A 184 16.95 -4.66 5.37
C SER A 184 17.51 -5.48 6.56
N ASN A 185 17.53 -4.91 7.77
CA ASN A 185 17.87 -5.61 9.01
C ASN A 185 16.65 -6.28 9.68
N GLY A 186 15.44 -6.07 9.15
CA GLY A 186 14.19 -6.57 9.73
C GLY A 186 13.61 -5.70 10.86
N VAL A 187 14.16 -4.51 11.09
CA VAL A 187 13.62 -3.53 12.05
C VAL A 187 12.35 -2.91 11.47
N ASN A 188 11.30 -2.86 12.29
CA ASN A 188 10.02 -2.28 11.91
C ASN A 188 9.85 -0.88 12.50
N TYR A 189 9.30 0.01 11.70
CA TYR A 189 8.98 1.38 12.03
C TYR A 189 7.51 1.63 11.69
N GLU A 190 6.85 2.54 12.41
CA GLU A 190 5.45 2.84 12.16
C GLU A 190 5.09 4.31 12.39
N LEU A 191 4.09 4.76 11.63
CA LEU A 191 3.39 6.02 11.83
C LEU A 191 1.90 5.71 11.94
N ASN A 192 1.26 6.27 12.97
CA ASN A 192 -0.17 6.11 13.21
C ASN A 192 -0.91 7.39 12.79
N ALA A 193 -2.16 7.27 12.33
CA ALA A 193 -2.98 8.40 11.91
C ALA A 193 -3.11 9.49 13.02
N PRO A 194 -3.18 10.79 12.66
CA PRO A 194 -3.16 11.32 11.29
C PRO A 194 -1.76 11.25 10.67
N ILE A 195 -1.68 10.74 9.44
CA ILE A 195 -0.44 10.70 8.66
C ILE A 195 -0.48 11.91 7.74
N ASP A 196 0.55 12.75 7.84
CA ASP A 196 0.69 13.93 6.99
C ASP A 196 0.98 13.51 5.54
N VAL A 197 0.44 14.27 4.58
CA VAL A 197 0.78 14.10 3.16
C VAL A 197 2.26 14.41 2.92
N ASP A 198 2.86 15.28 3.75
CA ASP A 198 4.28 15.63 3.68
C ASP A 198 5.17 14.69 4.52
N ALA A 199 4.63 13.55 5.00
CA ALA A 199 5.41 12.57 5.74
C ALA A 199 6.44 11.89 4.81
N ASP A 200 7.65 12.43 4.80
CA ASP A 200 8.82 11.73 4.27
C ASP A 200 9.21 10.59 5.20
N LEU A 201 9.62 9.46 4.61
CA LEU A 201 10.26 8.37 5.34
C LEU A 201 11.72 8.77 5.60
N ASP A 202 11.93 9.68 6.56
CA ASP A 202 13.27 10.09 6.96
C ASP A 202 13.98 8.93 7.67
N PRO A 203 15.18 8.50 7.19
CA PRO A 203 16.01 7.49 7.85
C PRO A 203 16.70 8.00 9.12
#